data_AF-A0A2C6KN24-F1
#
_entry.id   AF-A0A2C6KN24-F1
#
_cell.length_a   1.000
_cell.length_b   1.000
_cell.length_c   1.000
_cell.angle_alpha   90.00
_cell.angle_beta   90.00
_cell.angle_gamma   90.00
#
_symmetry.space_group_name_H-M   'P 1'
#
loop_
_entity.id
_entity.type
_entity.pdbx_description
1 polymer ?
#
loop_
_entity_poly.entity_id
_entity_poly.type
_entity_poly.pdbx_seq_one_letter_code
_entity_poly.pdbx_strand_id
1 'polypeptide(L)'
;MSFLNFKPQAQQPVGLSGAAGGLFSTTASFPSAVLPQAQNTTLPSTAGGVALSLHQQQYLESMSARVQGIEQLLTGETPAMVNFVYSYDPTHTAAQKNAQVEAHIQATALQNPMDGTVLLSKWRRACSRISERQSCVVLPIRGMQQLTERVSVASQATQILSKTLATVVETTNKLVGRNQQMRGKLDLLRQRHASLSHEFIKVVNLIEKVAVSRGAYERNERCQAANAQLLGALEKEFPWSNWQQRIDVMRVWLATLERTGAIATGYESAEDGPDGDAWLDRDQEEGLVEILTAQTEAVEGVTQSLANTEHQVERLEGVIRKNRTLAPNSTS
;
A
#
# COMPACT_ATOMS: atom_id res chain seq x y z
N MET A 1 -0.12 -37.61 19.08
CA MET A 1 1.00 -36.76 18.61
C MET A 1 1.30 -37.11 17.16
N SER A 2 0.88 -36.27 16.22
CA SER A 2 1.32 -36.29 14.82
C SER A 2 1.16 -34.87 14.27
N PHE A 3 2.27 -34.26 13.86
CA PHE A 3 2.29 -32.96 13.18
C PHE A 3 2.28 -33.20 11.67
N LEU A 4 1.35 -32.53 10.97
CA LEU A 4 1.31 -32.53 9.50
C LEU A 4 2.06 -31.33 8.94
N ASN A 5 2.98 -31.66 8.04
CA ASN A 5 3.71 -30.81 7.11
C ASN A 5 2.81 -29.85 6.34
N PHE A 6 3.20 -28.58 6.27
CA PHE A 6 2.83 -27.70 5.17
C PHE A 6 4.09 -27.25 4.42
N LYS A 7 4.07 -27.50 3.11
CA LYS A 7 5.07 -27.14 2.11
C LYS A 7 4.53 -25.92 1.36
N PRO A 8 5.23 -24.79 1.26
CA PRO A 8 4.77 -23.69 0.43
C PRO A 8 5.24 -23.90 -1.02
N GLN A 9 4.30 -23.80 -1.95
CA GLN A 9 4.55 -23.84 -3.39
C GLN A 9 4.46 -22.42 -3.93
N ALA A 10 5.47 -22.02 -4.70
CA ALA A 10 5.62 -20.69 -5.29
C ALA A 10 4.62 -20.46 -6.42
N GLN A 11 4.07 -19.24 -6.50
CA GLN A 11 3.35 -18.72 -7.66
C GLN A 11 3.87 -17.31 -7.96
N GLN A 12 4.23 -17.10 -9.23
CA GLN A 12 4.78 -15.87 -9.80
C GLN A 12 3.73 -14.75 -9.88
N PRO A 13 4.13 -13.46 -9.88
CA PRO A 13 3.22 -12.34 -10.12
C PRO A 13 2.97 -12.16 -11.62
N VAL A 14 1.71 -12.18 -12.01
CA VAL A 14 1.24 -11.74 -13.35
C VAL A 14 0.92 -10.25 -13.26
N GLY A 15 1.42 -9.51 -14.24
CA GLY A 15 1.55 -8.05 -14.24
C GLY A 15 0.25 -7.27 -14.00
N LEU A 16 0.39 -6.23 -13.18
CA LEU A 16 -0.54 -5.12 -13.06
C LEU A 16 -0.19 -4.10 -14.16
N SER A 17 -1.02 -4.05 -15.20
CA SER A 17 -1.10 -2.88 -16.07
C SER A 17 -2.12 -1.94 -15.46
N GLY A 18 -1.65 -0.78 -14.99
CA GLY A 18 -2.47 0.31 -14.48
C GLY A 18 -3.22 0.99 -15.62
N ALA A 19 -4.53 1.11 -15.46
CA ALA A 19 -5.33 2.14 -16.09
C ALA A 19 -6.10 2.84 -14.98
N ALA A 20 -5.46 3.86 -14.40
CA ALA A 20 -6.15 4.90 -13.65
C ALA A 20 -7.04 5.67 -14.65
N GLY A 21 -8.34 5.64 -14.42
CA GLY A 21 -9.34 6.35 -15.21
C GLY A 21 -10.52 6.70 -14.33
N GLY A 22 -10.37 7.78 -13.57
CA GLY A 22 -11.44 8.35 -12.75
C GLY A 22 -12.63 8.76 -13.60
N LEU A 23 -13.82 8.33 -13.20
CA LEU A 23 -15.10 8.81 -13.74
C LEU A 23 -16.00 9.23 -12.59
N PHE A 24 -15.64 10.33 -11.93
CA PHE A 24 -16.59 11.17 -11.22
C PHE A 24 -16.54 12.55 -11.87
N SER A 25 -17.49 12.81 -12.76
CA SER A 25 -17.83 14.15 -13.21
C SER A 25 -19.34 14.21 -13.40
N THR A 26 -20.00 14.71 -12.36
CA THR A 26 -21.37 15.19 -12.41
C THR A 26 -21.40 16.53 -13.13
N THR A 27 -21.81 16.53 -14.39
CA THR A 27 -22.30 17.74 -15.07
C THR A 27 -23.56 17.39 -15.84
N ALA A 28 -24.71 17.54 -15.18
CA ALA A 28 -25.98 17.73 -15.87
C ALA A 28 -26.23 19.25 -15.91
N SER A 29 -25.91 19.83 -17.05
CA SER A 29 -26.20 21.21 -17.44
C SER A 29 -27.71 21.44 -17.50
N PHE A 30 -28.20 22.38 -16.69
CA PHE A 30 -29.54 22.95 -16.82
C PHE A 30 -29.53 24.03 -17.92
N PRO A 31 -30.47 24.03 -18.88
CA PRO A 31 -30.68 25.22 -19.70
C PRO A 31 -31.38 26.29 -18.87
N SER A 32 -30.67 27.40 -18.63
CA SER A 32 -31.24 28.65 -18.12
C SER A 32 -32.26 29.19 -19.12
N ALA A 33 -33.53 29.25 -18.71
CA ALA A 33 -34.52 30.11 -19.34
C ALA A 33 -34.55 31.45 -18.60
N VAL A 34 -34.24 32.50 -19.35
CA VAL A 34 -34.22 33.91 -18.96
C VAL A 34 -35.60 34.35 -18.46
N LEU A 35 -35.65 34.94 -17.26
CA LEU A 35 -36.78 35.72 -16.75
C LEU A 35 -36.71 37.16 -17.27
N PRO A 36 -37.84 37.80 -17.60
CA PRO A 36 -38.04 39.22 -17.33
C PRO A 36 -39.00 39.44 -16.16
N GLN A 37 -38.63 40.41 -15.33
CA GLN A 37 -39.40 41.00 -14.24
C GLN A 37 -40.77 41.51 -14.69
N ALA A 38 -41.78 41.36 -13.83
CA ALA A 38 -42.80 42.39 -13.61
C ALA A 38 -43.37 42.30 -12.19
N GLN A 39 -43.51 43.48 -11.59
CA GLN A 39 -43.84 43.78 -10.20
C GLN A 39 -45.34 43.60 -9.87
N ASN A 40 -45.61 43.42 -8.57
CA ASN A 40 -46.77 43.84 -7.78
C ASN A 40 -48.17 43.82 -8.40
N THR A 41 -49.10 43.05 -7.79
CA THR A 41 -50.26 43.63 -7.06
C THR A 41 -51.01 42.58 -6.21
N THR A 42 -51.16 42.92 -4.92
CA THR A 42 -52.31 42.70 -3.98
C THR A 42 -53.26 41.49 -4.13
N LEU A 43 -53.39 40.72 -3.04
CA LEU A 43 -54.60 39.92 -2.73
C LEU A 43 -55.83 40.83 -2.57
N PRO A 44 -57.04 40.31 -2.85
CA PRO A 44 -57.89 39.90 -1.74
C PRO A 44 -58.52 38.51 -1.91
N SER A 45 -58.79 37.89 -0.76
CA SER A 45 -59.57 36.68 -0.59
C SER A 45 -61.02 36.87 -1.07
N THR A 46 -61.45 36.03 -2.00
CA THR A 46 -62.87 35.70 -2.23
C THR A 46 -62.97 34.24 -2.61
N ALA A 47 -63.78 33.48 -1.86
CA ALA A 47 -64.23 32.15 -2.24
C ALA A 47 -65.04 32.25 -3.54
N GLY A 48 -64.47 31.75 -4.62
CA GLY A 48 -65.08 31.68 -5.95
C GLY A 48 -64.11 30.93 -6.85
N GLY A 49 -64.57 29.85 -7.48
CA GLY A 49 -63.74 28.95 -8.26
C GLY A 49 -62.93 29.69 -9.33
N VAL A 50 -61.67 29.97 -9.03
CA VAL A 50 -60.69 30.36 -10.05
C VAL A 50 -60.40 29.08 -10.81
N ALA A 51 -61.01 28.96 -11.99
CA ALA A 51 -60.65 27.93 -12.95
C ALA A 51 -59.16 28.13 -13.27
N LEU A 52 -58.32 27.32 -12.62
CA LEU A 52 -56.89 27.21 -12.92
C LEU A 52 -56.79 27.02 -14.43
N SER A 53 -55.84 27.73 -15.05
CA SER A 53 -55.54 27.47 -16.46
C SER A 53 -55.32 25.97 -16.66
N LEU A 54 -55.80 25.42 -17.77
CA LEU A 54 -55.77 23.98 -18.03
C LEU A 54 -54.35 23.39 -17.83
N HIS A 55 -53.31 24.18 -18.13
CA HIS A 55 -51.92 23.84 -17.85
C HIS A 55 -51.58 23.82 -16.34
N GLN A 56 -52.02 24.78 -15.53
CA GLN A 56 -51.78 24.75 -14.08
C GLN A 56 -52.51 23.59 -13.41
N GLN A 57 -53.70 23.24 -13.89
CA GLN A 57 -54.44 22.08 -13.42
C GLN A 57 -53.70 20.78 -13.76
N GLN A 58 -53.25 20.61 -15.01
CA GLN A 58 -52.43 19.46 -15.43
C GLN A 58 -51.08 19.39 -14.70
N TYR A 59 -50.46 20.54 -14.40
CA TYR A 59 -49.21 20.57 -13.65
C TYR A 59 -49.41 20.11 -12.21
N LEU A 60 -50.46 20.59 -11.53
CA LEU A 60 -50.81 20.18 -10.18
C LEU A 60 -51.25 18.71 -10.12
N GLU A 61 -51.99 18.22 -11.11
CA GLU A 61 -52.32 16.79 -11.23
C GLU A 61 -51.07 15.94 -11.48
N SER A 62 -50.12 16.39 -12.31
CA SER A 62 -48.85 15.67 -12.51
C SER A 62 -47.98 15.68 -11.26
N MET A 63 -48.02 16.76 -10.47
CA MET A 63 -47.31 16.87 -9.20
C MET A 63 -47.96 15.98 -8.15
N SER A 64 -49.29 16.02 -8.04
CA SER A 64 -50.09 15.18 -7.16
C SER A 64 -49.90 13.70 -7.47
N ALA A 65 -49.93 13.30 -8.75
CA ALA A 65 -49.67 11.92 -9.17
C ALA A 65 -48.23 11.47 -8.89
N ARG A 66 -47.24 12.37 -9.05
CA ARG A 66 -45.85 12.09 -8.67
C ARG A 66 -45.68 11.97 -7.16
N VAL A 67 -46.30 12.84 -6.37
CA VAL A 67 -46.23 12.82 -4.91
C VAL A 67 -46.94 11.58 -4.37
N GLN A 68 -48.13 11.23 -4.88
CA GLN A 68 -48.81 9.98 -4.53
C GLN A 68 -48.01 8.75 -4.98
N GLY A 69 -47.34 8.80 -6.14
CA GLY A 69 -46.44 7.74 -6.58
C GLY A 69 -45.24 7.56 -5.66
N ILE A 70 -44.67 8.66 -5.15
CA ILE A 70 -43.58 8.64 -4.16
C ILE A 70 -44.09 8.15 -2.80
N GLU A 71 -45.25 8.62 -2.34
CA GLU A 71 -45.89 8.15 -1.10
C GLU A 71 -46.25 6.66 -1.17
N GLN A 72 -46.72 6.14 -2.30
CA GLN A 72 -46.96 4.72 -2.52
C GLN A 72 -45.66 3.89 -2.57
N LEU A 73 -44.55 4.45 -3.07
CA LEU A 73 -43.22 3.81 -3.01
C LEU A 73 -42.62 3.81 -1.59
N LEU A 74 -43.01 4.77 -0.76
CA LEU A 74 -42.59 4.90 0.64
C LEU A 74 -43.44 4.05 1.60
N THR A 75 -44.72 3.82 1.29
CA THR A 75 -45.68 3.11 2.15
C THR A 75 -46.04 1.70 1.66
N GLY A 76 -45.85 1.41 0.37
CA GLY A 76 -46.29 0.16 -0.23
C GLY A 76 -45.26 -0.96 -0.15
N GLU A 77 -45.71 -2.14 0.32
CA GLU A 77 -45.14 -3.46 -0.01
C GLU A 77 -45.28 -3.77 -1.51
N THR A 78 -44.89 -2.85 -2.40
CA THR A 78 -45.00 -3.09 -3.84
C THR A 78 -43.87 -4.00 -4.31
N PRO A 79 -44.16 -5.17 -4.91
CA PRO A 79 -43.16 -6.09 -5.44
C PRO A 79 -42.41 -5.58 -6.68
N ALA A 80 -42.72 -4.35 -7.14
CA ALA A 80 -42.30 -3.83 -8.44
C ALA A 80 -40.83 -3.36 -8.50
N MET A 81 -40.18 -3.05 -7.37
CA MET A 81 -38.79 -2.57 -7.36
C MET A 81 -37.84 -3.61 -6.75
N VAL A 82 -37.68 -4.76 -7.42
CA VAL A 82 -36.62 -5.70 -7.08
C VAL A 82 -35.31 -5.22 -7.69
N ASN A 83 -34.50 -4.55 -6.88
CA ASN A 83 -33.08 -4.33 -7.14
C ASN A 83 -32.25 -5.40 -6.42
N PHE A 84 -31.02 -5.64 -6.88
CA PHE A 84 -30.14 -6.65 -6.30
C PHE A 84 -28.93 -6.00 -5.66
N VAL A 85 -28.57 -6.49 -4.47
CA VAL A 85 -27.33 -6.12 -3.79
C VAL A 85 -26.47 -7.35 -3.61
N TYR A 86 -25.17 -7.13 -3.64
CA TYR A 86 -24.13 -8.13 -3.53
C TYR A 86 -23.60 -8.13 -2.09
N SER A 87 -23.69 -9.26 -1.41
CA SER A 87 -23.14 -9.43 -0.06
C SER A 87 -22.03 -10.46 -0.09
N TYR A 88 -20.93 -10.18 0.63
CA TYR A 88 -19.89 -11.16 0.85
C TYR A 88 -20.38 -12.30 1.75
N ASP A 89 -20.02 -13.52 1.40
CA ASP A 89 -20.28 -14.72 2.19
C ASP A 89 -18.95 -15.30 2.72
N PRO A 90 -18.67 -15.16 4.02
CA PRO A 90 -17.43 -15.64 4.63
C PRO A 90 -17.32 -17.17 4.64
N THR A 91 -18.42 -17.89 4.37
CA THR A 91 -18.41 -19.35 4.31
C THR A 91 -18.07 -19.88 2.91
N HIS A 92 -17.89 -19.01 1.91
CA HIS A 92 -17.67 -19.36 0.50
C HIS A 92 -18.71 -20.34 -0.07
N THR A 93 -19.93 -20.33 0.47
CA THR A 93 -21.07 -21.16 0.00
C THR A 93 -22.04 -20.35 -0.85
N ALA A 94 -21.59 -19.22 -1.39
CA ALA A 94 -22.47 -18.29 -2.09
C ALA A 94 -23.08 -18.89 -3.35
N ALA A 95 -22.32 -19.75 -4.05
CA ALA A 95 -22.82 -20.47 -5.22
C ALA A 95 -24.04 -21.35 -4.88
N GLN A 96 -24.00 -22.04 -3.74
CA GLN A 96 -25.10 -22.89 -3.27
C GLN A 96 -26.30 -22.05 -2.82
N LYS A 97 -26.07 -20.96 -2.07
CA LYS A 97 -27.13 -20.04 -1.64
C LYS A 97 -27.82 -19.37 -2.83
N ASN A 98 -27.06 -18.92 -3.82
CA ASN A 98 -27.59 -18.34 -5.05
C ASN A 98 -28.40 -19.36 -5.86
N ALA A 99 -27.95 -20.63 -5.92
CA ALA A 99 -28.69 -21.70 -6.60
C ALA A 99 -30.03 -22.02 -5.89
N GLN A 100 -30.05 -21.99 -4.55
CA GLN A 100 -31.29 -22.16 -3.78
C GLN A 100 -32.30 -21.03 -4.04
N VAL A 101 -31.82 -19.79 -4.07
CA VAL A 101 -32.69 -18.63 -4.37
C VAL A 101 -33.18 -18.68 -5.82
N GLU A 102 -32.34 -19.10 -6.78
CA GLU A 102 -32.78 -19.29 -8.16
C GLU A 102 -33.88 -20.37 -8.26
N ALA A 103 -33.72 -21.51 -7.57
CA ALA A 103 -34.73 -22.56 -7.53
C ALA A 103 -36.07 -22.06 -6.94
N HIS A 104 -36.01 -21.20 -5.92
CA HIS A 104 -37.20 -20.57 -5.34
C HIS A 104 -37.89 -19.62 -6.34
N ILE A 105 -37.12 -18.76 -7.03
CA ILE A 105 -37.66 -17.84 -8.05
C ILE A 105 -38.26 -18.62 -9.23
N GLN A 106 -37.65 -19.74 -9.63
CA GLN A 106 -38.20 -20.63 -10.66
C GLN A 106 -39.55 -21.23 -10.23
N ALA A 107 -39.68 -21.67 -8.98
CA ALA A 107 -40.94 -22.17 -8.44
C ALA A 107 -42.03 -21.07 -8.41
N THR A 108 -41.66 -19.83 -8.06
CA THR A 108 -42.60 -18.68 -8.10
C THR A 108 -43.04 -18.36 -9.53
N ALA A 109 -42.16 -18.49 -10.53
CA ALA A 109 -42.49 -18.27 -11.93
C ALA A 109 -43.47 -19.31 -12.50
N LEU A 110 -43.48 -20.53 -11.96
CA LEU A 110 -44.49 -21.55 -12.31
C LEU A 110 -45.88 -21.20 -11.76
N GLN A 111 -45.97 -20.51 -10.63
CA GLN A 111 -47.23 -20.09 -10.01
C GLN A 111 -47.74 -18.77 -10.59
N ASN A 112 -46.85 -17.82 -10.89
CA ASN A 112 -47.17 -16.51 -11.44
C ASN A 112 -46.28 -16.21 -12.66
N PRO A 113 -46.69 -16.60 -13.88
CA PRO A 113 -45.83 -16.56 -15.06
C PRO A 113 -45.47 -15.14 -15.50
N MET A 114 -46.35 -14.15 -15.34
CA MET A 114 -46.07 -12.77 -15.78
C MET A 114 -45.02 -12.08 -14.90
N ASP A 115 -45.15 -12.17 -13.57
CA ASP A 115 -44.22 -11.50 -12.64
C ASP A 115 -42.94 -12.30 -12.39
N GLY A 116 -43.05 -13.64 -12.33
CA GLY A 116 -41.92 -14.50 -12.03
C GLY A 116 -40.91 -14.62 -13.16
N THR A 117 -41.34 -14.56 -14.43
CA THR A 117 -40.40 -14.57 -15.58
C THR A 117 -39.56 -13.29 -15.64
N VAL A 118 -40.16 -12.13 -15.34
CA VAL A 118 -39.45 -10.85 -15.24
C VAL A 118 -38.45 -10.89 -14.10
N LEU A 119 -38.85 -11.38 -12.92
CA LEU A 119 -37.95 -11.51 -11.76
C LEU A 119 -36.77 -12.44 -12.02
N LEU A 120 -37.02 -13.61 -12.62
CA LEU A 120 -36.00 -14.58 -13.01
C LEU A 120 -34.98 -13.98 -13.98
N SER A 121 -35.44 -13.22 -14.98
CA SER A 121 -34.57 -12.58 -15.95
C SER A 121 -33.63 -11.54 -15.30
N LYS A 122 -34.15 -10.74 -14.36
CA LYS A 122 -33.36 -9.75 -13.63
C LYS A 122 -32.38 -10.43 -12.66
N TRP A 123 -32.79 -11.51 -11.99
CA TRP A 123 -31.93 -12.32 -11.12
C TRP A 123 -30.76 -12.92 -11.89
N ARG A 124 -31.03 -13.60 -13.02
CA ARG A 124 -29.97 -14.18 -13.86
C ARG A 124 -28.99 -13.12 -14.37
N ARG A 125 -29.50 -11.95 -14.72
CA ARG A 125 -28.66 -10.80 -15.09
C ARG A 125 -27.78 -10.33 -13.92
N ALA A 126 -28.32 -10.24 -12.71
CA ALA A 126 -27.55 -9.90 -11.52
C ALA A 126 -26.47 -10.94 -11.20
N CYS A 127 -26.80 -12.24 -11.29
CA CYS A 127 -25.84 -13.33 -11.09
C CYS A 127 -24.74 -13.36 -12.15
N SER A 128 -25.05 -13.02 -13.40
CA SER A 128 -24.06 -12.98 -14.48
C SER A 128 -22.99 -11.90 -14.29
N ARG A 129 -23.27 -10.87 -13.50
CA ARG A 129 -22.36 -9.75 -13.20
C ARG A 129 -21.40 -10.05 -12.04
N ILE A 130 -21.55 -11.18 -11.36
CA ILE A 130 -20.67 -11.56 -10.26
C ILE A 130 -19.33 -12.06 -10.82
N SER A 131 -18.25 -11.34 -10.53
CA SER A 131 -16.89 -11.75 -10.84
C SER A 131 -16.45 -12.97 -10.00
N GLU A 132 -16.90 -13.04 -8.74
CA GLU A 132 -16.50 -14.09 -7.79
C GLU A 132 -17.69 -14.88 -7.22
N ARG A 133 -18.04 -15.98 -7.91
CA ARG A 133 -19.29 -16.72 -7.67
C ARG A 133 -19.34 -17.50 -6.34
N GLN A 134 -18.19 -17.80 -5.74
CA GLN A 134 -18.11 -18.55 -4.49
C GLN A 134 -18.28 -17.67 -3.26
N SER A 135 -17.97 -16.39 -3.37
CA SER A 135 -17.84 -15.47 -2.24
C SER A 135 -18.95 -14.41 -2.20
N CYS A 136 -19.79 -14.32 -3.23
CA CYS A 136 -20.79 -13.26 -3.36
C CYS A 136 -22.22 -13.79 -3.51
N VAL A 137 -23.08 -13.47 -2.54
CA VAL A 137 -24.51 -13.79 -2.55
C VAL A 137 -25.29 -12.62 -3.11
N VAL A 138 -26.22 -12.90 -4.03
CA VAL A 138 -27.16 -11.92 -4.57
C VAL A 138 -28.38 -11.87 -3.67
N LEU A 139 -28.70 -10.69 -3.16
CA LEU A 139 -29.84 -10.47 -2.28
C LEU A 139 -30.86 -9.57 -3.00
N PRO A 140 -32.12 -10.03 -3.16
CA PRO A 140 -33.18 -9.18 -3.66
C PRO A 140 -33.56 -8.14 -2.59
N ILE A 141 -33.61 -6.88 -2.97
CA ILE A 141 -34.14 -5.79 -2.15
C ILE A 141 -35.54 -5.47 -2.66
N ARG A 142 -36.51 -5.46 -1.75
CA ARG A 142 -37.91 -5.12 -2.02
C ARG A 142 -38.26 -3.83 -1.29
N GLY A 143 -38.52 -2.77 -2.06
CA GLY A 143 -38.97 -1.48 -1.55
C GLY A 143 -37.87 -0.64 -0.89
N MET A 144 -38.24 0.59 -0.49
CA MET A 144 -37.32 1.58 0.07
C MET A 144 -36.87 1.23 1.51
N GLN A 145 -37.72 0.57 2.30
CA GLN A 145 -37.42 0.23 3.69
C GLN A 145 -36.22 -0.73 3.81
N GLN A 146 -36.17 -1.78 2.97
CA GLN A 146 -35.05 -2.72 2.94
C GLN A 146 -33.76 -2.07 2.41
N LEU A 147 -33.88 -1.10 1.50
CA LEU A 147 -32.73 -0.33 1.04
C LEU A 147 -32.15 0.52 2.18
N THR A 148 -33.00 1.23 2.93
CA THR A 148 -32.57 2.05 4.08
C THR A 148 -31.92 1.20 5.17
N GLU A 149 -32.46 0.01 5.46
CA GLU A 149 -31.83 -0.94 6.39
C GLU A 149 -30.44 -1.39 5.91
N ARG A 150 -30.25 -1.63 4.61
CA ARG A 150 -28.93 -2.00 4.07
C ARG A 150 -27.95 -0.85 4.10
N VAL A 151 -28.40 0.37 3.84
CA VAL A 151 -27.57 1.58 3.97
C VAL A 151 -27.14 1.78 5.42
N SER A 152 -28.05 1.54 6.40
CA SER A 152 -27.69 1.64 7.82
C SER A 152 -26.67 0.58 8.23
N VAL A 153 -26.84 -0.68 7.79
CA VAL A 153 -25.86 -1.76 8.02
C VAL A 153 -24.50 -1.44 7.38
N ALA A 154 -24.48 -0.92 6.15
CA ALA A 154 -23.24 -0.49 5.50
C ALA A 154 -22.56 0.67 6.25
N SER A 155 -23.34 1.62 6.78
CA SER A 155 -22.82 2.72 7.60
C SER A 155 -22.20 2.22 8.92
N GLN A 156 -22.80 1.20 9.56
CA GLN A 156 -22.25 0.60 10.76
C GLN A 156 -20.97 -0.21 10.46
N ALA A 157 -20.96 -0.97 9.36
CA ALA A 157 -19.79 -1.72 8.93
C ALA A 157 -18.60 -0.80 8.61
N THR A 158 -18.84 0.31 7.90
CA THR A 158 -17.80 1.32 7.62
C THR A 158 -17.28 2.00 8.90
N GLN A 159 -18.14 2.22 9.89
CA GLN A 159 -17.70 2.72 11.20
C GLN A 159 -16.87 1.70 11.99
N ILE A 160 -17.17 0.40 11.88
CA ILE A 160 -16.34 -0.65 12.48
C ILE A 160 -14.98 -0.71 11.77
N LEU A 161 -14.98 -0.64 10.43
CA LEU A 161 -13.75 -0.63 9.63
C LEU A 161 -12.86 0.58 9.92
N SER A 162 -13.44 1.76 10.15
CA SER A 162 -12.64 2.94 10.51
C SER A 162 -12.01 2.80 11.89
N LYS A 163 -12.73 2.20 12.86
CA LYS A 163 -12.18 1.88 14.19
C LYS A 163 -11.06 0.85 14.11
N THR A 164 -11.22 -0.23 13.34
CA THR A 164 -10.17 -1.24 13.19
C THR A 164 -8.95 -0.66 12.47
N LEU A 165 -9.15 0.15 11.43
CA LEU A 165 -8.06 0.86 10.75
C LEU A 165 -7.29 1.77 11.72
N ALA A 166 -7.99 2.52 12.58
CA ALA A 166 -7.34 3.34 13.60
C ALA A 166 -6.47 2.51 14.56
N THR A 167 -6.93 1.32 14.97
CA THR A 167 -6.11 0.43 15.82
C THR A 167 -4.88 -0.11 15.07
N VAL A 168 -5.00 -0.40 13.77
CA VAL A 168 -3.86 -0.84 12.94
C VAL A 168 -2.84 0.27 12.76
N VAL A 169 -3.29 1.52 12.57
CA VAL A 169 -2.39 2.67 12.52
C VAL A 169 -1.66 2.85 13.85
N GLU A 170 -2.36 2.72 14.98
CA GLU A 170 -1.75 2.85 16.30
C GLU A 170 -0.69 1.75 16.55
N THR A 171 -0.99 0.49 16.22
CA THR A 171 -0.03 -0.61 16.38
C THR A 171 1.17 -0.45 15.44
N THR A 172 0.95 0.03 14.22
CA THR A 172 2.02 0.35 13.26
C THR A 172 2.93 1.45 13.80
N ASN A 173 2.38 2.53 14.34
CA ASN A 173 3.16 3.62 14.94
C ASN A 173 4.00 3.13 16.13
N LYS A 174 3.43 2.27 16.98
CA LYS A 174 4.19 1.63 18.08
C LYS A 174 5.35 0.78 17.54
N LEU A 175 5.14 0.05 16.46
CA LEU A 175 6.17 -0.76 15.83
C LEU A 175 7.29 0.10 15.23
N VAL A 176 6.95 1.20 14.54
CA VAL A 176 7.91 2.18 14.01
C VAL A 176 8.76 2.77 15.13
N GLY A 177 8.13 3.22 16.23
CA GLY A 177 8.85 3.74 17.40
C GLY A 177 9.80 2.71 18.02
N ARG A 178 9.37 1.46 18.15
CA ARG A 178 10.25 0.36 18.62
C ARG A 178 11.41 0.10 17.65
N ASN A 179 11.17 0.14 16.34
CA ASN A 179 12.21 -0.05 15.33
C ASN A 179 13.29 1.03 15.45
N GLN A 180 12.89 2.29 15.60
CA GLN A 180 13.83 3.40 15.78
C GLN A 180 14.65 3.27 17.08
N GLN A 181 14.02 2.83 18.18
CA GLN A 181 14.75 2.52 19.41
C GLN A 181 15.78 1.39 19.21
N MET A 182 15.43 0.34 18.48
CA MET A 182 16.35 -0.77 18.20
C MET A 182 17.52 -0.33 17.32
N ARG A 183 17.29 0.53 16.32
CA ARG A 183 18.37 1.13 15.51
C ARG A 183 19.37 1.89 16.40
N GLY A 184 18.88 2.77 17.27
CA GLY A 184 19.75 3.49 18.21
C GLY A 184 20.55 2.57 19.15
N LYS A 185 19.94 1.49 19.64
CA LYS A 185 20.66 0.47 20.45
C LYS A 185 21.71 -0.26 19.62
N LEU A 186 21.41 -0.57 18.36
CA LEU A 186 22.32 -1.28 17.47
C LEU A 186 23.55 -0.42 17.13
N ASP A 187 23.38 0.88 16.93
CA ASP A 187 24.50 1.81 16.73
C ASP A 187 25.36 1.95 17.99
N LEU A 188 24.74 2.02 19.17
CA LEU A 188 25.47 1.98 20.44
C LEU A 188 26.27 0.69 20.60
N LEU A 189 25.69 -0.47 20.22
CA LEU A 189 26.40 -1.74 20.26
C LEU A 189 27.57 -1.77 19.27
N ARG A 190 27.41 -1.24 18.06
CA ARG A 190 28.50 -1.11 17.08
C ARG A 190 29.63 -0.24 17.63
N GLN A 191 29.32 0.91 18.23
CA GLN A 191 30.31 1.79 18.84
C GLN A 191 31.05 1.12 20.01
N ARG A 192 30.30 0.44 20.90
CA ARG A 192 30.88 -0.32 22.01
C ARG A 192 31.76 -1.46 21.53
N HIS A 193 31.31 -2.18 20.49
CA HIS A 193 32.10 -3.26 19.89
C HIS A 193 33.40 -2.71 19.31
N ALA A 194 33.37 -1.62 18.55
CA ALA A 194 34.57 -0.98 18.01
C ALA A 194 35.55 -0.54 19.13
N SER A 195 35.03 0.09 20.19
CA SER A 195 35.84 0.46 21.35
C SER A 195 36.42 -0.77 22.06
N LEU A 196 35.63 -1.81 22.27
CA LEU A 196 36.07 -3.04 22.92
C LEU A 196 37.11 -3.77 22.08
N SER A 197 36.94 -3.83 20.75
CA SER A 197 37.93 -4.39 19.84
C SER A 197 39.27 -3.64 19.94
N HIS A 198 39.23 -2.32 20.04
CA HIS A 198 40.44 -1.51 20.22
C HIS A 198 41.13 -1.79 21.57
N GLU A 199 40.38 -1.83 22.67
CA GLU A 199 40.91 -2.18 23.99
C GLU A 199 41.43 -3.63 24.03
N PHE A 200 40.75 -4.56 23.37
CA PHE A 200 41.20 -5.94 23.26
C PHE A 200 42.56 -6.03 22.55
N ILE A 201 42.74 -5.31 21.43
CA ILE A 201 44.04 -5.25 20.74
C ILE A 201 45.13 -4.68 21.67
N LYS A 202 44.83 -3.63 22.46
CA LYS A 202 45.79 -3.08 23.44
C LYS A 202 46.19 -4.10 24.51
N VAL A 203 45.20 -4.79 25.08
CA VAL A 203 45.43 -5.79 26.13
C VAL A 203 46.23 -6.97 25.58
N VAL A 204 45.89 -7.49 24.41
CA VAL A 204 46.66 -8.55 23.75
C VAL A 204 48.11 -8.12 23.51
N ASN A 205 48.32 -6.90 22.98
CA ASN A 205 49.65 -6.33 22.79
C ASN A 205 50.43 -6.18 24.11
N LEU A 206 49.75 -5.83 25.20
CA LEU A 206 50.37 -5.71 26.52
C LEU A 206 50.76 -7.08 27.09
N ILE A 207 49.86 -8.07 26.99
CA ILE A 207 50.12 -9.45 27.41
C ILE A 207 51.33 -10.00 26.65
N GLU A 208 51.40 -9.81 25.32
CA GLU A 208 52.54 -10.25 24.52
C GLU A 208 53.83 -9.60 25.00
N LYS A 209 53.84 -8.26 25.20
CA LYS A 209 55.02 -7.54 25.69
C LYS A 209 55.47 -8.05 27.07
N VAL A 210 54.55 -8.28 27.99
CA VAL A 210 54.87 -8.79 29.34
C VAL A 210 55.39 -10.22 29.26
N ALA A 211 54.75 -11.10 28.50
CA ALA A 211 55.18 -12.49 28.33
C ALA A 211 56.60 -12.58 27.76
N VAL A 212 56.93 -11.74 26.78
CA VAL A 212 58.28 -11.62 26.21
C VAL A 212 59.27 -11.08 27.24
N SER A 213 58.93 -9.98 27.94
CA SER A 213 59.85 -9.38 28.92
C SER A 213 60.18 -10.30 30.10
N ARG A 214 59.27 -11.23 30.42
CA ARG A 214 59.45 -12.23 31.49
C ARG A 214 60.07 -13.54 30.99
N GLY A 215 60.38 -13.66 29.70
CA GLY A 215 60.92 -14.89 29.11
C GLY A 215 59.94 -16.06 29.08
N ALA A 216 58.64 -15.80 29.29
CA ALA A 216 57.59 -16.84 29.24
C ALA A 216 57.17 -17.18 27.80
N TYR A 217 57.56 -16.33 26.84
CA TYR A 217 57.31 -16.51 25.41
C TYR A 217 58.46 -15.90 24.60
N GLU A 218 59.00 -16.65 23.64
CA GLU A 218 59.95 -16.14 22.66
C GLU A 218 59.22 -15.68 21.40
N ARG A 219 59.60 -14.50 20.91
CA ARG A 219 59.01 -13.95 19.67
C ARG A 219 59.48 -14.76 18.48
N ASN A 220 58.53 -15.19 17.64
CA ASN A 220 58.86 -15.78 16.35
C ASN A 220 59.33 -14.68 15.38
N GLU A 221 60.65 -14.56 15.18
CA GLU A 221 61.27 -13.56 14.32
C GLU A 221 60.73 -13.59 12.87
N ARG A 222 60.36 -14.77 12.36
CA ARG A 222 59.79 -14.89 11.00
C ARG A 222 58.41 -14.23 10.90
N CYS A 223 57.57 -14.40 11.92
CA CYS A 223 56.26 -13.74 11.98
C CYS A 223 56.39 -12.23 12.17
N GLN A 224 57.36 -11.76 12.95
CA GLN A 224 57.61 -10.33 13.13
C GLN A 224 58.12 -9.67 11.85
N ALA A 225 59.05 -10.32 11.15
CA ALA A 225 59.51 -9.86 9.86
C ALA A 225 58.37 -9.80 8.83
N ALA A 226 57.50 -10.81 8.79
CA ALA A 226 56.32 -10.82 7.92
C ALA A 226 55.34 -9.68 8.26
N ASN A 227 55.03 -9.46 9.55
CA ASN A 227 54.16 -8.36 9.98
C ASN A 227 54.76 -6.99 9.68
N ALA A 228 56.08 -6.81 9.88
CA ALA A 228 56.78 -5.57 9.56
C ALA A 228 56.79 -5.30 8.04
N GLN A 229 56.94 -6.34 7.21
CA GLN A 229 56.82 -6.22 5.76
C GLN A 229 55.41 -5.81 5.33
N LEU A 230 54.36 -6.40 5.93
CA LEU A 230 52.97 -6.03 5.68
C LEU A 230 52.69 -4.58 6.07
N LEU A 231 53.14 -4.14 7.26
CA LEU A 231 53.00 -2.75 7.70
C LEU A 231 53.75 -1.78 6.77
N GLY A 232 54.99 -2.13 6.39
CA GLY A 232 55.76 -1.31 5.45
C GLY A 232 55.16 -1.26 4.04
N ALA A 233 54.50 -2.32 3.58
CA ALA A 233 53.74 -2.32 2.33
C ALA A 233 52.51 -1.40 2.44
N LEU A 234 51.76 -1.50 3.55
CA LEU A 234 50.62 -0.61 3.82
C LEU A 234 51.01 0.86 3.90
N GLU A 235 52.12 1.20 4.56
CA GLU A 235 52.61 2.58 4.64
C GLU A 235 53.05 3.13 3.27
N LYS A 236 53.57 2.27 2.39
CA LYS A 236 53.94 2.65 1.01
C LYS A 236 52.72 2.84 0.11
N GLU A 237 51.71 1.99 0.25
CA GLU A 237 50.45 2.08 -0.50
C GLU A 237 49.58 3.25 -0.01
N PHE A 238 49.59 3.50 1.30
CA PHE A 238 48.79 4.53 1.97
C PHE A 238 49.68 5.48 2.78
N PRO A 239 50.53 6.30 2.12
CA PRO A 239 51.34 7.27 2.81
C PRO A 239 50.45 8.33 3.46
N TRP A 240 50.41 8.33 4.79
CA TRP A 240 49.52 9.19 5.58
C TRP A 240 49.68 10.68 5.24
N SER A 241 50.89 11.14 4.96
CA SER A 241 51.16 12.54 4.57
C SER A 241 50.38 12.97 3.32
N ASN A 242 50.33 12.12 2.30
CA ASN A 242 49.62 12.41 1.05
C ASN A 242 48.10 12.40 1.26
N TRP A 243 47.60 11.47 2.07
CA TRP A 243 46.18 11.42 2.43
C TRP A 243 45.77 12.60 3.28
N GLN A 244 46.58 12.99 4.25
CA GLN A 244 46.37 14.15 5.09
C GLN A 244 46.30 15.42 4.24
N GLN A 245 47.24 15.62 3.31
CA GLN A 245 47.21 16.75 2.39
C GLN A 245 45.94 16.78 1.54
N ARG A 246 45.49 15.62 1.01
CA ARG A 246 44.24 15.52 0.25
C ARG A 246 43.02 15.86 1.11
N ILE A 247 42.96 15.36 2.34
CA ILE A 247 41.88 15.66 3.30
C ILE A 247 41.84 17.16 3.60
N ASP A 248 43.00 17.78 3.84
CA ASP A 248 43.07 19.19 4.17
C ASP A 248 42.69 20.08 2.98
N VAL A 249 43.07 19.71 1.75
CA VAL A 249 42.58 20.38 0.53
C VAL A 249 41.06 20.25 0.40
N MET A 250 40.51 19.05 0.61
CA MET A 250 39.06 18.82 0.55
C MET A 250 38.29 19.61 1.61
N ARG A 251 38.83 19.73 2.83
CA ARG A 251 38.23 20.56 3.90
C ARG A 251 38.17 22.03 3.50
N VAL A 252 39.26 22.55 2.94
CA VAL A 252 39.30 23.94 2.44
C VAL A 252 38.34 24.12 1.27
N TRP A 253 38.30 23.17 0.32
CA TRP A 253 37.39 23.21 -0.82
C TRP A 253 35.93 23.18 -0.40
N LEU A 254 35.51 22.27 0.48
CA LEU A 254 34.15 22.18 0.99
C LEU A 254 33.74 23.46 1.72
N ALA A 255 34.57 23.95 2.63
CA ALA A 255 34.31 25.20 3.34
C ALA A 255 34.27 26.42 2.39
N THR A 256 35.02 26.36 1.28
CA THR A 256 34.97 27.40 0.25
C THR A 256 33.68 27.31 -0.55
N LEU A 257 33.26 26.10 -0.96
CA LEU A 257 31.99 25.86 -1.67
C LEU A 257 30.78 26.27 -0.83
N GLU A 258 30.77 25.94 0.47
CA GLU A 258 29.74 26.37 1.43
C GLU A 258 29.71 27.90 1.57
N ARG A 259 30.88 28.55 1.67
CA ARG A 259 30.98 30.01 1.81
C ARG A 259 30.63 30.76 0.53
N THR A 260 30.97 30.23 -0.64
CA THR A 260 30.56 30.76 -1.94
C THR A 260 29.16 30.29 -2.33
N GLY A 261 28.38 29.81 -1.34
CA GLY A 261 27.19 28.97 -1.44
C GLY A 261 26.47 29.06 -2.76
N ALA A 262 26.41 27.97 -3.52
CA ALA A 262 25.54 27.84 -4.69
C ALA A 262 25.64 28.92 -5.79
N ILE A 263 26.51 29.95 -5.70
CA ILE A 263 26.61 31.00 -6.74
C ILE A 263 27.26 30.41 -8.01
N ALA A 264 28.13 29.41 -7.88
CA ALA A 264 28.80 28.78 -9.02
C ALA A 264 27.98 27.67 -9.72
N THR A 265 26.89 27.18 -9.12
CA THR A 265 26.00 26.20 -9.77
C THR A 265 25.02 26.83 -10.75
N GLY A 266 25.00 28.16 -10.89
CA GLY A 266 24.04 28.86 -11.75
C GLY A 266 22.60 28.80 -11.26
N TYR A 267 22.38 28.25 -10.07
CA TYR A 267 21.13 28.34 -9.34
C TYR A 267 21.30 29.48 -8.34
N GLU A 268 20.59 30.57 -8.57
CA GLU A 268 20.48 31.64 -7.58
C GLU A 268 20.12 31.01 -6.24
N SER A 269 20.93 31.30 -5.22
CA SER A 269 20.60 30.96 -3.85
C SER A 269 19.23 31.56 -3.61
N ALA A 270 18.21 30.70 -3.43
CA ALA A 270 16.85 31.11 -3.18
C ALA A 270 16.90 32.08 -2.00
N GLU A 271 16.80 33.37 -2.29
CA GLU A 271 16.34 34.31 -1.30
C GLU A 271 15.00 33.76 -0.81
N ASP A 272 14.80 33.75 0.51
CA ASP A 272 13.56 33.44 1.19
C ASP A 272 12.45 34.41 0.72
N GLY A 273 12.00 34.25 -0.52
CA GLY A 273 10.76 34.77 -1.04
C GLY A 273 9.65 33.81 -0.62
N PRO A 274 8.49 34.31 -0.15
CA PRO A 274 7.38 33.45 0.26
C PRO A 274 6.77 32.61 -0.88
N ASP A 275 7.22 32.82 -2.13
CA ASP A 275 6.88 32.05 -3.33
C ASP A 275 8.09 31.25 -3.82
N GLY A 276 8.67 30.43 -2.94
CA GLY A 276 9.58 29.37 -3.37
C GLY A 276 8.79 28.33 -4.14
N ASP A 277 8.57 28.56 -5.44
CA ASP A 277 7.95 27.62 -6.37
C ASP A 277 8.64 26.26 -6.18
N ALA A 278 7.93 25.32 -5.56
CA ALA A 278 8.35 23.95 -5.51
C ALA A 278 8.51 23.50 -6.97
N TRP A 279 9.75 23.22 -7.38
CA TRP A 279 10.11 22.83 -8.74
C TRP A 279 9.34 21.59 -9.23
N LEU A 280 8.72 20.87 -8.29
CA LEU A 280 7.81 19.77 -8.51
C LEU A 280 6.47 20.13 -7.88
N ASP A 281 5.39 19.96 -8.66
CA ASP A 281 4.05 19.94 -8.10
C ASP A 281 3.91 18.74 -7.16
N ARG A 282 3.05 18.84 -6.14
CA ARG A 282 2.86 17.79 -5.13
C ARG A 282 2.48 16.45 -5.77
N ASP A 283 1.68 16.48 -6.83
CA ASP A 283 1.28 15.28 -7.56
C ASP A 283 2.47 14.63 -8.30
N GLN A 284 3.46 15.43 -8.74
CA GLN A 284 4.71 14.93 -9.32
C GLN A 284 5.63 14.34 -8.26
N GLU A 285 5.69 14.95 -7.08
CA GLU A 285 6.44 14.41 -5.94
C GLU A 285 5.86 13.06 -5.48
N GLU A 286 4.53 12.96 -5.33
CA GLU A 286 3.85 11.71 -4.97
C GLU A 286 4.10 10.62 -6.04
N GLY A 287 4.00 10.96 -7.33
CA GLY A 287 4.32 10.03 -8.42
C GLY A 287 5.77 9.56 -8.43
N LEU A 288 6.72 10.45 -8.12
CA LEU A 288 8.13 10.09 -7.97
C LEU A 288 8.36 9.16 -6.77
N VAL A 289 7.69 9.41 -5.64
CA VAL A 289 7.76 8.53 -4.45
C VAL A 289 7.24 7.13 -4.78
N GLU A 290 6.14 7.01 -5.52
CA GLU A 290 5.62 5.70 -5.96
C GLU A 290 6.63 4.96 -6.84
N ILE A 291 7.20 5.65 -7.84
CA ILE A 291 8.20 5.06 -8.74
C ILE A 291 9.45 4.63 -7.96
N LEU A 292 9.96 5.49 -7.08
CA LEU A 292 11.14 5.20 -6.26
C LEU A 292 10.88 4.04 -5.28
N THR A 293 9.66 3.94 -4.74
CA THR A 293 9.26 2.82 -3.88
C THR A 293 9.25 1.52 -4.69
N ALA A 294 8.62 1.50 -5.87
CA ALA A 294 8.60 0.33 -6.75
C ALA A 294 10.02 -0.08 -7.20
N GLN A 295 10.89 0.89 -7.51
CA GLN A 295 12.29 0.63 -7.83
C GLN A 295 13.05 0.06 -6.63
N THR A 296 12.79 0.58 -5.42
CA THR A 296 13.41 0.07 -4.19
C THR A 296 12.99 -1.38 -3.95
N GLU A 297 11.71 -1.71 -4.07
CA GLU A 297 11.20 -3.08 -3.94
C GLU A 297 11.82 -4.02 -4.99
N ALA A 298 11.97 -3.56 -6.24
CA ALA A 298 12.61 -4.35 -7.30
C ALA A 298 14.10 -4.62 -7.00
N VAL A 299 14.83 -3.61 -6.52
CA VAL A 299 16.24 -3.75 -6.12
C VAL A 299 16.36 -4.69 -4.92
N GLU A 300 15.49 -4.58 -3.92
CA GLU A 300 15.44 -5.51 -2.78
C GLU A 300 15.17 -6.95 -3.24
N GLY A 301 14.24 -7.14 -4.17
CA GLY A 301 13.96 -8.46 -4.76
C GLY A 301 15.17 -9.06 -5.49
N VAL A 302 15.86 -8.26 -6.31
CA VAL A 302 17.05 -8.69 -7.06
C VAL A 302 18.23 -8.98 -6.12
N THR A 303 18.49 -8.12 -5.13
CA THR A 303 19.57 -8.32 -4.16
C THR A 303 19.34 -9.57 -3.30
N GLN A 304 18.10 -9.82 -2.87
CA GLN A 304 17.76 -11.05 -2.16
C GLN A 304 17.91 -12.30 -3.04
N SER A 305 17.51 -12.22 -4.31
CA SER A 305 17.72 -13.31 -5.27
C SER A 305 19.21 -13.59 -5.46
N LEU A 306 20.03 -12.55 -5.61
CA LEU A 306 21.48 -12.68 -5.74
C LEU A 306 22.09 -13.37 -4.51
N ALA A 307 21.77 -12.90 -3.31
CA ALA A 307 22.26 -13.49 -2.06
C ALA A 307 21.87 -14.99 -1.95
N ASN A 308 20.66 -15.34 -2.37
CA ASN A 308 20.23 -16.75 -2.42
C ASN A 308 21.05 -17.57 -3.43
N THR A 309 21.37 -17.01 -4.60
CA THR A 309 22.21 -17.69 -5.59
C THR A 309 23.66 -17.84 -5.12
N GLU A 310 24.24 -16.82 -4.49
CA GLU A 310 25.58 -16.89 -3.89
C GLU A 310 25.65 -18.00 -2.86
N HIS A 311 24.67 -18.07 -1.95
CA HIS A 311 24.62 -19.14 -0.95
C HIS A 311 24.47 -20.54 -1.58
N GLN A 312 23.72 -20.66 -2.68
CA GLN A 312 23.63 -21.91 -3.44
C GLN A 312 24.95 -22.28 -4.11
N VAL A 313 25.67 -21.31 -4.69
CA VAL A 313 27.00 -21.51 -5.28
C VAL A 313 27.99 -21.93 -4.21
N GLU A 314 28.06 -21.26 -3.07
CA GLU A 314 28.93 -21.64 -1.94
C GLU A 314 28.66 -23.08 -1.48
N ARG A 315 27.38 -23.46 -1.40
CA ARG A 315 26.99 -24.84 -1.05
C ARG A 315 27.43 -25.84 -2.11
N LEU A 316 27.28 -25.52 -3.40
CA LEU A 316 27.74 -26.37 -4.50
C LEU A 316 29.27 -26.50 -4.51
N GLU A 317 30.00 -25.40 -4.32
CA GLU A 317 31.45 -25.40 -4.17
C GLU A 317 31.89 -26.25 -2.97
N GLY A 318 31.19 -26.16 -1.84
CA GLY A 318 31.45 -27.01 -0.67
C GLY A 318 31.30 -28.49 -0.99
N VAL A 319 30.25 -28.87 -1.73
CA VAL A 319 30.05 -30.25 -2.20
C VAL A 319 31.14 -30.69 -3.18
N ILE A 320 31.51 -29.83 -4.14
CA ILE A 320 32.59 -30.12 -5.10
C ILE A 320 33.93 -30.30 -4.38
N ARG A 321 34.28 -29.43 -3.44
CA ARG A 321 35.50 -29.56 -2.63
C ARG A 321 35.48 -30.87 -1.84
N LYS A 322 34.36 -31.20 -1.18
CA LYS A 322 34.20 -32.46 -0.44
C LYS A 322 34.36 -33.69 -1.34
N ASN A 323 33.76 -33.68 -2.53
CA ASN A 323 33.88 -34.77 -3.51
C ASN A 323 35.31 -34.90 -4.07
N ARG A 324 36.03 -33.79 -4.27
CA ARG A 324 37.45 -33.82 -4.64
C ARG A 324 38.35 -34.36 -3.53
N THR A 325 38.07 -34.03 -2.27
CA THR A 325 38.83 -34.57 -1.12
C THR A 325 38.51 -36.04 -0.81
N LEU A 326 37.32 -36.52 -1.20
CA LEU A 326 36.90 -37.92 -1.06
C LEU A 326 37.34 -38.83 -2.21
N ALA A 327 37.99 -38.27 -3.23
CA ALA A 327 38.64 -39.03 -4.29
C ALA A 327 40.18 -39.06 -4.11
N PRO A 328 40.75 -39.69 -3.07
CA PRO A 328 42.14 -40.11 -3.13
C PRO A 328 42.21 -41.51 -3.76
N ASN A 329 42.99 -41.62 -4.83
CA ASN A 329 43.59 -42.86 -5.34
C ASN A 329 42.64 -43.99 -5.78
N SER A 330 42.04 -43.86 -6.96
CA SER A 330 41.66 -45.03 -7.78
C SER A 330 42.28 -44.93 -9.16
N THR A 331 43.61 -44.91 -9.21
CA THR A 331 44.41 -45.22 -10.41
C THR A 331 45.86 -45.42 -9.97
N SER A 332 46.16 -46.67 -9.62
CA SER A 332 47.50 -47.27 -9.66
C SER A 332 47.32 -48.70 -10.11
#